data_AF-A0A811KVM2-F1
#
_entry.id   AF-A0A811KVM2-F1
#
_cell.length_a   1.000
_cell.length_b   1.000
_cell.length_c   1.000
_cell.angle_alpha   90.00
_cell.angle_beta   90.00
_cell.angle_gamma   90.00
#
_symmetry.space_group_name_H-M   'P 1'
#
loop_
_entity.id
_entity.type
_entity.pdbx_description
1 polymer ?
#
loop_
_entity_poly.entity_id
_entity_poly.type
_entity_poly.pdbx_seq_one_letter_code
_entity_poly.pdbx_strand_id
1 'polypeptide(L)'
;MSTKDRLVSESSFDGNVDERLKSIEAVESFRNCSLSELDSKRAGLSSQISHLTQKISDLAFNNYRIYADAGRTAENCSEMLDNINKEMSHVKERLPTLIDDTVAFIEKSEDIFRDFVHLDDAITEDSPIWEIVNLPKMMDKCIRHGQYDLAYALTTFAVNLQQSKLGENLIIKKVAHTLIEARHGLLDVLFNKFAGPIDLAKSIQIVNNIRKIPYISNTQLRVCLLQYRDVYLEKNVMALMSSSDDPRWERWTGGSQNYLLQSWAHRNIDVMFERIRSSERKSAIDFEAIGGKLMSFANSFGRMGMDFRPLIINELSVMTLESFSRRVQKATEMFVSQKQLDLLDEDIFKVNRSDLENKASSTDVQSSTAPVEICAWDDLCVYGNELIDALNDLRHSLSPVYVNDVFNVLKSSLQAVLLWIQRFSDSEEKLKKRATELILINFAPFMNQCFQTIFTFESCFKPFFHGNVTHQDYIKTYDLGAANAHVVQVTESTA
;
A
#
# COMPACT_ATOMS: atom_id res chain seq x y z
N MET A 1 57.00 -3.23 -67.71
CA MET A 1 57.35 -3.31 -69.15
C MET A 1 57.20 -1.90 -69.72
N SER A 2 58.30 -1.35 -70.24
CA SER A 2 58.48 0.05 -70.68
C SER A 2 57.51 0.44 -71.80
N THR A 3 56.67 1.44 -71.55
CA THR A 3 55.77 2.07 -72.53
C THR A 3 56.44 3.26 -73.24
N LYS A 4 57.78 3.29 -73.24
CA LYS A 4 58.58 4.42 -73.77
C LYS A 4 59.18 4.15 -75.16
N ASP A 5 59.09 2.92 -75.67
CA ASP A 5 59.85 2.49 -76.86
C ASP A 5 59.00 2.31 -78.14
N ARG A 6 57.84 2.97 -78.26
CA ARG A 6 56.92 2.73 -79.38
C ARG A 6 56.47 3.94 -80.21
N LEU A 7 57.02 5.13 -80.01
CA LEU A 7 56.53 6.35 -80.67
C LEU A 7 57.59 7.24 -81.35
N VAL A 8 58.79 6.70 -81.67
CA VAL A 8 59.85 7.49 -82.34
C VAL A 8 60.17 6.98 -83.76
N SER A 9 59.41 6.01 -84.28
CA SER A 9 59.69 5.38 -85.58
C SER A 9 58.82 5.91 -86.72
N GLU A 10 58.71 7.22 -86.93
CA GLU A 10 58.10 7.77 -88.15
C GLU A 10 58.46 9.25 -88.35
N SER A 11 59.62 9.52 -88.97
CA SER A 11 59.89 10.78 -89.70
C SER A 11 61.16 10.65 -90.56
N SER A 12 61.17 9.71 -91.50
CA SER A 12 62.16 9.68 -92.58
C SER A 12 61.76 10.67 -93.68
N PHE A 13 62.19 11.93 -93.57
CA PHE A 13 62.08 12.93 -94.63
C PHE A 13 63.37 12.94 -95.45
N ASP A 14 63.53 11.93 -96.31
CA ASP A 14 64.76 11.65 -97.07
C ASP A 14 64.61 12.04 -98.55
N GLY A 15 64.18 13.28 -98.81
CA GLY A 15 63.86 13.78 -100.16
C GLY A 15 64.75 14.91 -100.69
N ASN A 16 65.71 15.43 -99.91
CA ASN A 16 66.28 16.76 -100.18
C ASN A 16 67.78 16.76 -100.56
N VAL A 17 68.48 15.63 -100.50
CA VAL A 17 69.92 15.56 -100.81
C VAL A 17 70.17 15.50 -102.33
N ASP A 18 69.32 14.77 -103.05
CA ASP A 18 69.49 14.48 -104.48
C ASP A 18 69.11 15.67 -105.38
N GLU A 19 68.11 16.48 -104.97
CA GLU A 19 67.79 17.75 -105.62
C GLU A 19 68.91 18.80 -105.45
N ARG A 20 69.52 18.84 -104.26
CA ARG A 20 70.63 19.75 -103.97
C ARG A 20 71.85 19.46 -104.84
N LEU A 21 72.18 18.18 -105.07
CA LEU A 21 73.29 17.78 -105.95
C LEU A 21 73.07 18.21 -107.41
N LYS A 22 71.87 18.04 -107.97
CA LYS A 22 71.53 18.50 -109.33
C LYS A 22 71.61 20.02 -109.47
N SER A 23 71.25 20.77 -108.43
CA SER A 23 71.36 22.23 -108.45
C SER A 23 72.81 22.73 -108.43
N ILE A 24 73.75 21.97 -107.83
CA ILE A 24 75.17 22.31 -107.78
C ILE A 24 75.85 22.05 -109.14
N GLU A 25 75.57 20.92 -109.79
CA GLU A 25 76.09 20.61 -111.14
C GLU A 25 75.60 21.62 -112.19
N ALA A 26 74.35 22.10 -112.06
CA ALA A 26 73.82 23.14 -112.92
C ALA A 26 74.61 24.46 -112.78
N VAL A 27 75.01 24.84 -111.56
CA VAL A 27 75.74 26.10 -111.28
C VAL A 27 77.16 26.09 -111.87
N GLU A 28 77.87 24.97 -111.83
CA GLU A 28 79.21 24.86 -112.44
C GLU A 28 79.18 25.00 -113.97
N SER A 29 78.11 24.53 -114.62
CA SER A 29 77.94 24.63 -116.08
C SER A 29 77.78 26.07 -116.60
N PHE A 30 77.44 27.03 -115.72
CA PHE A 30 77.29 28.45 -116.07
C PHE A 30 78.61 29.22 -116.07
N ARG A 31 79.68 28.69 -115.44
CA ARG A 31 80.96 29.43 -115.27
C ARG A 31 81.81 29.48 -116.54
N ASN A 32 81.58 28.58 -117.49
CA ASN A 32 82.37 28.42 -118.72
C ASN A 32 81.63 28.86 -120.01
N CYS A 33 80.46 29.51 -119.89
CA CYS A 33 79.67 29.97 -121.03
C CYS A 33 80.01 31.43 -121.39
N SER A 34 80.02 31.76 -122.69
CA SER A 34 80.15 33.15 -123.15
C SER A 34 78.89 33.98 -122.81
N LEU A 35 79.02 35.31 -122.66
CA LEU A 35 77.93 36.19 -122.19
C LEU A 35 76.62 35.99 -123.00
N SER A 36 76.74 35.76 -124.31
CA SER A 36 75.60 35.54 -125.20
C SER A 36 74.90 34.18 -124.98
N GLU A 37 75.64 33.14 -124.57
CA GLU A 37 75.07 31.81 -124.27
C GLU A 37 74.36 31.80 -122.91
N LEU A 38 74.86 32.58 -121.95
CA LEU A 38 74.22 32.82 -120.66
C LEU A 38 72.90 33.58 -120.82
N ASP A 39 72.85 34.60 -121.68
CA ASP A 39 71.61 35.32 -121.97
C ASP A 39 70.59 34.44 -122.71
N SER A 40 71.04 33.57 -123.63
CA SER A 40 70.18 32.59 -124.30
C SER A 40 69.64 31.52 -123.34
N LYS A 41 70.48 30.96 -122.45
CA LYS A 41 70.04 30.03 -121.40
C LYS A 41 69.14 30.71 -120.37
N ARG A 42 69.42 31.95 -119.98
CA ARG A 42 68.54 32.75 -119.10
C ARG A 42 67.19 32.99 -119.76
N ALA A 43 67.16 33.32 -121.05
CA ALA A 43 65.92 33.47 -121.80
C ALA A 43 65.17 32.14 -121.90
N GLY A 44 65.87 31.02 -122.13
CA GLY A 44 65.29 29.68 -122.15
C GLY A 44 64.71 29.24 -120.80
N LEU A 45 65.46 29.42 -119.71
CA LEU A 45 64.99 29.17 -118.34
C LEU A 45 63.87 30.12 -117.95
N SER A 46 63.93 31.39 -118.32
CA SER A 46 62.85 32.35 -118.11
C SER A 46 61.59 31.95 -118.87
N SER A 47 61.72 31.43 -120.09
CA SER A 47 60.61 30.86 -120.85
C SER A 47 60.06 29.58 -120.22
N GLN A 48 60.92 28.70 -119.69
CA GLN A 48 60.50 27.48 -118.99
C GLN A 48 59.82 27.78 -117.67
N ILE A 49 60.33 28.73 -116.90
CA ILE A 49 59.70 29.24 -115.68
C ILE A 49 58.36 29.86 -116.06
N SER A 50 58.29 30.72 -117.08
CA SER A 50 57.02 31.32 -117.51
C SER A 50 56.01 30.25 -117.94
N HIS A 51 56.43 29.22 -118.66
CA HIS A 51 55.58 28.11 -119.08
C HIS A 51 55.16 27.20 -117.90
N LEU A 52 56.04 26.94 -116.94
CA LEU A 52 55.71 26.20 -115.72
C LEU A 52 54.78 27.01 -114.81
N THR A 53 55.00 28.32 -114.69
CA THR A 53 54.10 29.25 -113.99
C THR A 53 52.74 29.30 -114.67
N GLN A 54 52.69 29.30 -116.01
CA GLN A 54 51.43 29.18 -116.76
C GLN A 54 50.74 27.85 -116.46
N LYS A 55 51.46 26.71 -116.51
CA LYS A 55 50.91 25.39 -116.20
C LYS A 55 50.43 25.26 -114.76
N ILE A 56 51.18 25.79 -113.79
CA ILE A 56 50.78 25.83 -112.38
C ILE A 56 49.57 26.75 -112.24
N SER A 57 49.52 27.89 -112.94
CA SER A 57 48.37 28.78 -112.92
C SER A 57 47.14 28.13 -113.52
N ASP A 58 47.26 27.40 -114.63
CA ASP A 58 46.16 26.68 -115.25
C ASP A 58 45.68 25.52 -114.37
N LEU A 59 46.62 24.79 -113.73
CA LEU A 59 46.29 23.72 -112.80
C LEU A 59 45.61 24.27 -111.52
N ALA A 60 46.15 25.36 -110.97
CA ALA A 60 45.63 26.05 -109.80
C ALA A 60 44.29 26.72 -110.11
N PHE A 61 44.07 27.23 -111.33
CA PHE A 61 42.79 27.81 -111.75
C PHE A 61 41.73 26.73 -111.92
N ASN A 62 42.05 25.66 -112.67
CA ASN A 62 41.11 24.57 -112.93
C ASN A 62 40.73 23.79 -111.66
N ASN A 63 41.66 23.66 -110.71
CA ASN A 63 41.44 22.95 -109.45
C ASN A 63 41.42 23.86 -108.22
N TYR A 64 41.17 25.17 -108.41
CA TYR A 64 41.19 26.16 -107.32
C TYR A 64 40.34 25.73 -106.13
N ARG A 65 39.17 25.16 -106.42
CA ARG A 65 38.23 24.69 -105.40
C ARG A 65 38.81 23.56 -104.55
N ILE A 66 39.53 22.61 -105.14
CA ILE A 66 40.17 21.51 -104.41
C ILE A 66 41.30 22.04 -103.52
N TYR A 67 42.12 22.96 -104.04
CA TYR A 67 43.20 23.57 -103.24
C TYR A 67 42.67 24.48 -102.12
N ALA A 68 41.59 25.23 -102.38
CA ALA A 68 40.92 26.05 -101.38
C ALA A 68 40.25 25.18 -100.31
N ASP A 69 39.62 24.08 -100.69
CA ASP A 69 39.02 23.12 -99.75
C ASP A 69 40.12 22.39 -98.96
N ALA A 70 41.22 21.97 -99.59
CA ALA A 70 42.37 21.38 -98.91
C ALA A 70 43.01 22.35 -97.90
N GLY A 71 43.18 23.63 -98.29
CA GLY A 71 43.66 24.70 -97.43
C GLY A 71 42.73 24.94 -96.23
N ARG A 72 41.41 25.03 -96.48
CA ARG A 72 40.40 25.14 -95.41
C ARG A 72 40.40 23.93 -94.48
N THR A 73 40.53 22.71 -95.02
CA THR A 73 40.61 21.51 -94.17
C THR A 73 41.90 21.49 -93.35
N ALA A 74 43.03 21.94 -93.90
CA ALA A 74 44.29 22.04 -93.17
C ALA A 74 44.21 23.11 -92.07
N GLU A 75 43.60 24.26 -92.36
CA GLU A 75 43.34 25.33 -91.38
C GLU A 75 42.40 24.84 -90.27
N ASN A 76 41.27 24.21 -90.61
CA ASN A 76 40.36 23.61 -89.65
C ASN A 76 41.02 22.50 -88.81
N CYS A 77 41.87 21.66 -89.41
CA CYS A 77 42.63 20.65 -88.67
C CYS A 77 43.66 21.28 -87.73
N SER A 78 44.33 22.37 -88.15
CA SER A 78 45.26 23.11 -87.31
C SER A 78 44.54 23.75 -86.12
N GLU A 79 43.41 24.43 -86.36
CA GLU A 79 42.58 25.01 -85.31
C GLU A 79 42.06 23.95 -84.35
N MET A 80 41.63 22.79 -84.86
CA MET A 80 41.17 21.68 -84.05
C MET A 80 42.30 21.09 -83.20
N LEU A 81 43.51 20.95 -83.76
CA LEU A 81 44.69 20.52 -83.01
C LEU A 81 45.11 21.55 -81.96
N ASP A 82 45.01 22.85 -82.25
CA ASP A 82 45.27 23.90 -81.28
C ASP A 82 44.25 23.90 -80.14
N ASN A 83 42.97 23.66 -80.44
CA ASN A 83 41.94 23.47 -79.42
C ASN A 83 42.18 22.21 -78.59
N ILE A 84 42.55 21.08 -79.22
CA ILE A 84 42.93 19.86 -78.49
C ILE A 84 44.13 20.13 -77.59
N ASN A 85 45.14 20.86 -78.05
CA ASN A 85 46.30 21.22 -77.24
C ASN A 85 45.92 22.12 -76.06
N LYS A 86 45.00 23.08 -76.24
CA LYS A 86 44.47 23.90 -75.14
C LYS A 86 43.74 23.05 -74.10
N GLU A 87 42.80 22.20 -74.52
CA GLU A 87 42.10 21.29 -73.59
C GLU A 87 43.08 20.32 -72.91
N MET A 88 44.05 19.78 -73.64
CA MET A 88 45.09 18.90 -73.09
C MET A 88 45.99 19.63 -72.08
N SER A 89 46.24 20.92 -72.28
CA SER A 89 46.99 21.74 -71.31
C SER A 89 46.19 21.92 -70.00
N HIS A 90 44.88 22.16 -70.08
CA HIS A 90 44.00 22.22 -68.92
C HIS A 90 43.93 20.87 -68.18
N VAL A 91 43.85 19.75 -68.91
CA VAL A 91 43.90 18.42 -68.30
C VAL A 91 45.25 18.17 -67.63
N LYS A 92 46.36 18.56 -68.28
CA LYS A 92 47.71 18.41 -67.73
C LYS A 92 47.92 19.23 -66.45
N GLU A 93 47.30 20.40 -66.33
CA GLU A 93 47.37 21.23 -65.13
C GLU A 93 46.45 20.71 -64.00
N ARG A 94 45.26 20.18 -64.34
CA ARG A 94 44.29 19.69 -63.34
C ARG A 94 44.52 18.26 -62.89
N LEU A 95 45.23 17.45 -63.67
CA LEU A 95 45.50 16.05 -63.31
C LEU A 95 46.37 15.92 -62.06
N PRO A 96 47.45 16.71 -61.86
CA PRO A 96 48.22 16.70 -60.61
C PRO A 96 47.37 17.12 -59.41
N THR A 97 46.56 18.19 -59.53
CA THR A 97 45.69 18.62 -58.43
C THR A 97 44.65 17.57 -58.08
N LEU A 98 44.11 16.85 -59.08
CA LEU A 98 43.19 15.75 -58.85
C LEU A 98 43.89 14.58 -58.15
N ILE A 99 45.14 14.26 -58.54
CA ILE A 99 45.94 13.23 -57.86
C ILE A 99 46.16 13.63 -56.39
N ASP A 100 46.60 14.86 -56.14
CA ASP A 100 46.82 15.38 -54.78
C ASP A 100 45.52 15.35 -53.95
N ASP A 101 44.39 15.76 -54.53
CA ASP A 101 43.07 15.70 -53.89
C ASP A 101 42.64 14.26 -53.62
N THR A 102 42.92 13.31 -54.53
CA THR A 102 42.61 11.89 -54.30
C THR A 102 43.49 11.27 -53.23
N VAL A 103 44.77 11.64 -53.14
CA VAL A 103 45.66 11.19 -52.07
C VAL A 103 45.19 11.75 -50.74
N ALA A 104 44.89 13.05 -50.67
CA ALA A 104 44.33 13.69 -49.48
C ALA A 104 42.97 13.09 -49.08
N PHE A 105 42.15 12.69 -50.06
CA PHE A 105 40.91 11.96 -49.80
C PHE A 105 41.16 10.57 -49.22
N ILE A 106 42.12 9.82 -49.76
CA ILE A 106 42.48 8.50 -49.24
C ILE A 106 42.97 8.60 -47.79
N GLU A 107 43.89 9.52 -47.49
CA GLU A 107 44.40 9.75 -46.13
C GLU A 107 43.26 10.09 -45.15
N LYS A 108 42.38 11.04 -45.51
CA LYS A 108 41.20 11.36 -44.69
C LYS A 108 40.22 10.20 -44.57
N SER A 109 40.07 9.40 -45.63
CA SER A 109 39.18 8.23 -45.60
C SER A 109 39.72 7.17 -44.65
N GLU A 110 41.04 6.95 -44.57
CA GLU A 110 41.66 6.02 -43.63
C GLU A 110 41.43 6.46 -42.18
N ASP A 111 41.51 7.76 -41.87
CA ASP A 111 41.14 8.29 -40.56
C ASP A 111 39.67 8.00 -40.21
N ILE A 112 38.77 8.25 -41.17
CA ILE A 112 37.33 7.95 -41.00
C ILE A 112 37.10 6.45 -40.82
N PHE A 113 37.82 5.59 -41.56
CA PHE A 113 37.73 4.14 -41.39
C PHE A 113 38.26 3.68 -40.03
N ARG A 114 39.36 4.27 -39.52
CA ARG A 114 39.84 4.01 -38.15
C ARG A 114 38.80 4.40 -37.12
N ASP A 115 38.17 5.57 -37.26
CA ASP A 115 37.09 6.00 -36.39
C ASP A 115 35.87 5.06 -36.48
N PHE A 116 35.54 4.59 -37.68
CA PHE A 116 34.45 3.63 -37.89
C PHE A 116 34.74 2.29 -37.21
N VAL A 117 35.97 1.80 -37.27
CA VAL A 117 36.39 0.57 -36.55
C VAL A 117 36.27 0.77 -35.05
N HIS A 118 36.73 1.91 -34.50
CA HIS A 118 36.55 2.22 -33.08
C HIS A 118 35.08 2.35 -32.67
N LEU A 119 34.21 2.84 -33.56
CA LEU A 119 32.77 2.88 -33.32
C LEU A 119 32.13 1.49 -33.37
N ASP A 120 32.53 0.64 -34.31
CA ASP A 120 32.05 -0.74 -34.43
C ASP A 120 32.45 -1.58 -33.19
N ASP A 121 33.70 -1.41 -32.72
CA ASP A 121 34.20 -1.98 -31.47
C ASP A 121 33.50 -1.42 -30.20
N ALA A 122 32.94 -0.21 -30.26
CA ALA A 122 32.18 0.38 -29.16
C ALA A 122 30.70 -0.05 -29.16
N ILE A 123 30.16 -0.43 -30.32
CA ILE A 123 28.76 -0.86 -30.50
C ILE A 123 28.57 -2.34 -30.19
N THR A 124 29.62 -3.16 -30.32
CA THR A 124 29.60 -4.59 -30.00
C THR A 124 29.20 -4.83 -28.54
N GLU A 125 28.30 -5.79 -28.29
CA GLU A 125 27.71 -6.03 -26.95
C GLU A 125 28.75 -6.43 -25.90
N ASP A 126 29.86 -7.05 -26.32
CA ASP A 126 30.97 -7.47 -25.44
C ASP A 126 31.92 -6.31 -25.08
N SER A 127 31.68 -5.10 -25.60
CA SER A 127 32.53 -3.94 -25.34
C SER A 127 32.28 -3.38 -23.93
N PRO A 128 33.33 -3.10 -23.14
CA PRO A 128 33.18 -2.52 -21.81
C PRO A 128 32.52 -1.12 -21.84
N ILE A 129 32.59 -0.42 -22.98
CA ILE A 129 31.91 0.86 -23.18
C ILE A 129 30.40 0.66 -23.24
N TRP A 130 29.95 -0.38 -23.95
CA TRP A 130 28.54 -0.72 -24.08
C TRP A 130 27.93 -1.11 -22.72
N GLU A 131 28.68 -1.85 -21.90
CA GLU A 131 28.31 -2.17 -20.52
C GLU A 131 28.10 -0.89 -19.69
N ILE A 132 29.06 0.04 -19.72
CA ILE A 132 29.00 1.31 -18.96
C ILE A 132 27.78 2.14 -19.39
N VAL A 133 27.55 2.29 -20.70
CA VAL A 133 26.44 3.08 -21.23
C VAL A 133 25.07 2.49 -20.89
N ASN A 134 24.97 1.16 -20.69
CA ASN A 134 23.72 0.50 -20.31
C ASN A 134 23.47 0.42 -18.80
N LEU A 135 24.42 0.81 -17.95
CA LEU A 135 24.24 0.85 -16.49
C LEU A 135 22.98 1.62 -16.04
N PRO A 136 22.60 2.77 -16.64
CA PRO A 136 21.35 3.45 -16.26
C PRO A 136 20.10 2.63 -16.53
N LYS A 137 20.03 1.92 -17.66
CA LYS A 137 18.91 1.01 -17.96
C LYS A 137 18.87 -0.17 -16.98
N MET A 138 20.05 -0.67 -16.60
CA MET A 138 20.15 -1.70 -15.55
C MET A 138 19.68 -1.16 -14.21
N MET A 139 20.06 0.06 -13.83
CA MET A 139 19.59 0.73 -12.61
C MET A 139 18.06 0.81 -12.57
N ASP A 140 17.42 1.26 -13.65
CA ASP A 140 15.96 1.31 -13.75
C ASP A 140 15.31 -0.07 -13.63
N LYS A 141 15.94 -1.11 -14.17
CA LYS A 141 15.48 -2.49 -14.00
C LYS A 141 15.62 -2.91 -12.52
N CYS A 142 16.75 -2.64 -11.88
CA CYS A 142 16.98 -2.98 -10.47
C CYS A 142 15.95 -2.32 -9.54
N ILE A 143 15.67 -1.03 -9.76
CA ILE A 143 14.69 -0.26 -8.97
C ILE A 143 13.28 -0.84 -9.15
N ARG A 144 12.85 -1.11 -10.38
CA ARG A 144 11.53 -1.70 -10.68
C ARG A 144 11.33 -3.09 -10.09
N HIS A 145 12.38 -3.93 -10.09
CA HIS A 145 12.32 -5.29 -9.54
C HIS A 145 12.57 -5.33 -8.02
N GLY A 146 12.81 -4.19 -7.36
CA GLY A 146 13.03 -4.12 -5.92
C GLY A 146 14.39 -4.67 -5.46
N GLN A 147 15.36 -4.82 -6.36
CA GLN A 147 16.72 -5.28 -6.06
C GLN A 147 17.60 -4.12 -5.59
N TYR A 148 17.35 -3.66 -4.37
CA TYR A 148 17.97 -2.43 -3.84
C TYR A 148 19.48 -2.56 -3.56
N ASP A 149 19.96 -3.75 -3.21
CA ASP A 149 21.39 -4.00 -2.99
C ASP A 149 22.21 -3.81 -4.27
N LEU A 150 21.69 -4.26 -5.41
CA LEU A 150 22.34 -4.10 -6.72
C LEU A 150 22.27 -2.65 -7.20
N ALA A 151 21.12 -1.99 -7.03
CA ALA A 151 20.98 -0.56 -7.33
C ALA A 151 21.97 0.28 -6.50
N TYR A 152 22.16 -0.06 -5.22
CA TYR A 152 23.16 0.59 -4.38
C TYR A 152 24.60 0.38 -4.90
N ALA A 153 24.97 -0.86 -5.23
CA ALA A 153 26.30 -1.15 -5.77
C ALA A 153 26.61 -0.30 -7.02
N LEU A 154 25.60 -0.11 -7.89
CA LEU A 154 25.71 0.75 -9.08
C LEU A 154 25.90 2.24 -8.72
N THR A 155 25.23 2.75 -7.68
CA THR A 155 25.44 4.14 -7.23
C THR A 155 26.86 4.35 -6.67
N THR A 156 27.39 3.40 -5.90
CA THR A 156 28.76 3.45 -5.38
C THR A 156 29.78 3.34 -6.52
N PHE A 157 29.51 2.48 -7.49
CA PHE A 157 30.32 2.39 -8.71
C PHE A 157 30.35 3.72 -9.46
N ALA A 158 29.21 4.40 -9.62
CA ALA A 158 29.13 5.70 -10.29
C ALA A 158 29.95 6.79 -9.57
N VAL A 159 29.94 6.81 -8.24
CA VAL A 159 30.76 7.73 -7.43
C VAL A 159 32.26 7.45 -7.62
N ASN A 160 32.66 6.17 -7.61
CA ASN A 160 34.04 5.77 -7.87
C ASN A 160 34.47 6.09 -9.31
N LEU A 161 33.57 5.91 -10.28
CA LEU A 161 33.79 6.22 -11.69
C LEU A 161 34.02 7.71 -11.90
N GLN A 162 33.29 8.57 -11.19
CA GLN A 162 33.46 10.02 -11.22
C GLN A 162 34.81 10.48 -10.61
N GLN A 163 35.32 9.75 -9.62
CA GLN A 163 36.62 10.02 -9.00
C GLN A 163 37.81 9.47 -9.81
N SER A 164 37.55 8.54 -10.73
CA SER A 164 38.56 7.97 -11.61
C SER A 164 38.94 8.94 -12.75
N LYS A 165 40.12 8.73 -13.36
CA LYS A 165 40.56 9.50 -14.54
C LYS A 165 39.59 9.40 -15.74
N LEU A 166 38.75 8.36 -15.79
CA LEU A 166 37.73 8.20 -16.83
C LEU A 166 36.54 9.18 -16.68
N GLY A 167 36.38 9.80 -15.50
CA GLY A 167 35.34 10.79 -15.24
C GLY A 167 35.52 12.13 -16.00
N GLU A 168 36.65 12.34 -16.67
CA GLU A 168 36.89 13.50 -17.54
C GLU A 168 36.07 13.42 -18.85
N ASN A 169 35.72 12.21 -19.30
CA ASN A 169 34.90 12.03 -20.49
C ASN A 169 33.44 12.43 -20.25
N LEU A 170 32.88 13.26 -21.14
CA LEU A 170 31.52 13.80 -21.03
C LEU A 170 30.43 12.72 -20.97
N ILE A 171 30.57 11.63 -21.72
CA ILE A 171 29.60 10.53 -21.76
C ILE A 171 29.60 9.77 -20.44
N ILE A 172 30.78 9.40 -19.95
CA ILE A 172 30.96 8.70 -18.69
C ILE A 172 30.46 9.57 -17.52
N LYS A 173 30.75 10.87 -17.56
CA LYS A 173 30.24 11.84 -16.59
C LYS A 173 28.72 11.92 -16.60
N LYS A 174 28.09 11.91 -17.78
CA LYS A 174 26.61 11.90 -17.90
C LYS A 174 26.00 10.60 -17.38
N VAL A 175 26.60 9.46 -17.68
CA VAL A 175 26.18 8.15 -17.15
C VAL A 175 26.29 8.12 -15.63
N ALA A 176 27.45 8.51 -15.07
CA ALA A 176 27.67 8.57 -13.64
C ALA A 176 26.68 9.52 -12.96
N HIS A 177 26.45 10.70 -13.54
CA HIS A 177 25.46 11.65 -13.03
C HIS A 177 24.05 11.05 -13.02
N THR A 178 23.62 10.41 -14.10
CA THR A 178 22.29 9.75 -14.18
C THR A 178 22.13 8.67 -13.11
N LEU A 179 23.16 7.86 -12.87
CA LEU A 179 23.16 6.84 -11.81
C LEU A 179 23.10 7.45 -10.40
N ILE A 180 23.79 8.56 -10.18
CA ILE A 180 23.75 9.31 -8.91
C ILE A 180 22.41 10.01 -8.72
N GLU A 181 21.78 10.54 -9.78
CA GLU A 181 20.44 11.13 -9.71
C GLU A 181 19.38 10.07 -9.40
N ALA A 182 19.49 8.88 -9.99
CA ALA A 182 18.60 7.75 -9.71
C ALA A 182 18.57 7.35 -8.23
N ARG A 183 19.61 7.71 -7.45
CA ARG A 183 19.61 7.61 -5.98
C ARG A 183 18.42 8.32 -5.34
N HIS A 184 18.06 9.51 -5.80
CA HIS A 184 16.94 10.28 -5.22
C HIS A 184 15.62 9.55 -5.47
N GLY A 185 15.42 9.05 -6.70
CA GLY A 185 14.25 8.22 -7.03
C GLY A 185 14.19 6.92 -6.22
N LEU A 186 15.34 6.26 -5.98
CA LEU A 186 15.42 5.08 -5.12
C LEU A 186 15.02 5.42 -3.67
N LEU A 187 15.51 6.54 -3.14
CA LEU A 187 15.15 6.99 -1.79
C LEU A 187 13.67 7.32 -1.68
N ASP A 188 13.08 8.00 -2.66
CA ASP A 188 11.65 8.30 -2.67
C ASP A 188 10.80 7.02 -2.73
N VAL A 189 11.20 6.01 -3.52
CA VAL A 189 10.51 4.71 -3.56
C VAL A 189 10.60 4.01 -2.20
N LEU A 190 11.76 4.03 -1.54
CA LEU A 190 11.96 3.40 -0.23
C LEU A 190 11.22 4.15 0.89
N PHE A 191 11.25 5.49 0.88
CA PHE A 191 10.56 6.32 1.87
C PHE A 191 9.04 6.30 1.69
N ASN A 192 8.52 6.26 0.46
CA ASN A 192 7.08 6.10 0.19
C ASN A 192 6.50 4.82 0.78
N LYS A 193 7.30 3.76 0.99
CA LYS A 193 6.83 2.56 1.70
C LYS A 193 6.47 2.84 3.16
N PHE A 194 7.04 3.87 3.78
CA PHE A 194 6.65 4.34 5.12
C PHE A 194 5.38 5.18 5.11
N ALA A 195 5.02 5.78 3.97
CA ALA A 195 3.73 6.46 3.77
C ALA A 195 2.53 5.51 3.62
N GLY A 196 2.74 4.20 3.80
CA GLY A 196 1.73 3.15 3.80
C GLY A 196 1.87 2.18 4.99
N PRO A 197 0.97 1.18 5.08
CA PRO A 197 1.04 0.17 6.13
C PRO A 197 2.27 -0.71 5.93
N ILE A 198 3.16 -0.74 6.91
CA ILE A 198 4.40 -1.54 6.89
C ILE A 198 4.67 -2.12 8.28
N ASP A 199 5.06 -3.40 8.30
CA ASP A 199 5.41 -4.14 9.51
C ASP A 199 6.83 -3.80 10.03
N LEU A 200 7.12 -4.16 11.29
CA LEU A 200 8.40 -3.84 11.91
C LEU A 200 9.58 -4.52 11.19
N ALA A 201 9.43 -5.79 10.82
CA ALA A 201 10.49 -6.56 10.16
C ALA A 201 10.89 -5.93 8.80
N LYS A 202 9.93 -5.59 7.94
CA LYS A 202 10.17 -4.90 6.66
C LYS A 202 10.68 -3.49 6.88
N SER A 203 10.21 -2.77 7.91
CA SER A 203 10.72 -1.42 8.21
C SER A 203 12.21 -1.44 8.56
N ILE A 204 12.66 -2.42 9.33
CA ILE A 204 14.08 -2.62 9.66
C ILE A 204 14.88 -2.97 8.40
N GLN A 205 14.37 -3.86 7.55
CA GLN A 205 15.00 -4.20 6.28
C GLN A 205 15.16 -2.98 5.36
N ILE A 206 14.12 -2.15 5.23
CA ILE A 206 14.16 -0.93 4.41
C ILE A 206 15.13 0.09 5.00
N VAL A 207 15.10 0.34 6.32
CA VAL A 207 16.05 1.24 6.98
C VAL A 207 17.49 0.76 6.77
N ASN A 208 17.74 -0.54 6.89
CA ASN A 208 19.05 -1.12 6.62
C ASN A 208 19.47 -0.91 5.16
N ASN A 209 18.54 -0.99 4.21
CA ASN A 209 18.83 -0.70 2.81
C ASN A 209 19.09 0.78 2.54
N ILE A 210 18.33 1.69 3.17
CA ILE A 210 18.56 3.15 3.06
C ILE A 210 19.92 3.52 3.67
N ARG A 211 20.30 2.92 4.79
CA ARG A 211 21.61 3.17 5.43
C ARG A 211 22.81 2.75 4.58
N LYS A 212 22.62 1.82 3.64
CA LYS A 212 23.68 1.47 2.68
C LYS A 212 23.91 2.61 1.69
N ILE A 213 22.86 3.35 1.30
CA ILE A 213 22.95 4.45 0.32
C ILE A 213 23.86 5.56 0.87
N PRO A 214 24.86 6.03 0.09
CA PRO A 214 25.87 6.94 0.59
C PRO A 214 25.28 8.34 0.82
N TYR A 215 25.94 9.16 1.65
CA TYR A 215 25.58 10.57 1.91
C TYR A 215 24.19 10.81 2.51
N ILE A 216 23.66 9.87 3.31
CA ILE A 216 22.53 10.11 4.22
C ILE A 216 23.07 10.18 5.64
N SER A 217 22.86 11.33 6.30
CA SER A 217 23.12 11.42 7.74
C SER A 217 22.03 10.68 8.54
N ASN A 218 22.38 10.21 9.72
CA ASN A 218 21.41 9.62 10.64
C ASN A 218 20.28 10.59 10.98
N THR A 219 20.55 11.89 11.03
CA THR A 219 19.55 12.93 11.29
C THR A 219 18.57 13.04 10.12
N GLN A 220 19.07 13.15 8.88
CA GLN A 220 18.21 13.21 7.69
C GLN A 220 17.35 11.95 7.54
N LEU A 221 17.91 10.76 7.79
CA LEU A 221 17.16 9.51 7.77
C LEU A 221 15.99 9.52 8.75
N ARG A 222 16.23 9.96 9.99
CA ARG A 222 15.19 10.05 11.03
C ARG A 222 14.12 11.07 10.67
N VAL A 223 14.53 12.25 10.20
CA VAL A 223 13.59 13.32 9.79
C VAL A 223 12.72 12.87 8.62
N CYS A 224 13.31 12.30 7.56
CA CYS A 224 12.55 11.81 6.40
C CYS A 224 11.62 10.67 6.81
N LEU A 225 12.09 9.72 7.63
CA LEU A 225 11.24 8.63 8.12
C LEU A 225 10.04 9.17 8.91
N LEU A 226 10.26 10.14 9.80
CA LEU A 226 9.19 10.80 10.54
C LEU A 226 8.23 11.53 9.61
N GLN A 227 8.71 12.29 8.63
CA GLN A 227 7.87 13.00 7.65
C GLN A 227 6.97 12.05 6.85
N TYR A 228 7.53 10.97 6.29
CA TYR A 228 6.73 10.01 5.52
C TYR A 228 5.76 9.21 6.40
N ARG A 229 6.11 8.98 7.68
CA ARG A 229 5.18 8.44 8.68
C ARG A 229 4.07 9.42 9.06
N ASP A 230 4.39 10.70 9.14
CA ASP A 230 3.43 11.76 9.40
C ASP A 230 2.40 11.83 8.26
N VAL A 231 2.84 11.78 7.00
CA VAL A 231 1.95 11.66 5.83
C VAL A 231 1.04 10.42 5.90
N TYR A 232 1.55 9.28 6.37
CA TYR A 232 0.70 8.09 6.60
C TYR A 232 -0.32 8.33 7.70
N LEU A 233 0.08 8.95 8.81
CA LEU A 233 -0.80 9.29 9.93
C LEU A 233 -1.87 10.29 9.50
N GLU A 234 -1.51 11.37 8.80
CA GLU A 234 -2.44 12.35 8.23
C GLU A 234 -3.46 11.71 7.29
N LYS A 235 -3.03 10.80 6.39
CA LYS A 235 -3.97 10.06 5.52
C LYS A 235 -4.97 9.22 6.32
N ASN A 236 -4.51 8.57 7.38
CA ASN A 236 -5.40 7.80 8.25
C ASN A 236 -6.33 8.74 9.05
N VAL A 237 -5.83 9.86 9.54
CA VAL A 237 -6.62 10.87 10.26
C VAL A 237 -7.69 11.47 9.34
N MET A 238 -7.35 11.85 8.11
CA MET A 238 -8.31 12.36 7.12
C MET A 238 -9.36 11.31 6.73
N ALA A 239 -8.96 10.04 6.56
CA ALA A 239 -9.90 8.96 6.30
C ALA A 239 -10.89 8.77 7.46
N LEU A 240 -10.43 8.90 8.70
CA LEU A 240 -11.25 8.80 9.91
C LEU A 240 -12.14 10.04 10.15
N MET A 241 -11.67 11.23 9.80
CA MET A 241 -12.42 12.50 9.92
C MET A 241 -13.53 12.64 8.88
N SER A 242 -13.48 11.89 7.78
CA SER A 242 -14.49 11.95 6.71
C SER A 242 -15.80 11.19 7.02
N SER A 243 -15.84 10.40 8.10
CA SER A 243 -17.02 9.64 8.52
C SER A 243 -17.58 10.17 9.84
N SER A 244 -18.30 11.30 9.77
CA SER A 244 -19.37 11.75 10.68
C SER A 244 -19.19 11.50 12.20
N ASP A 245 -18.76 12.57 12.89
CA ASP A 245 -19.05 12.98 14.28
C ASP A 245 -19.69 11.96 15.26
N ASP A 246 -18.88 11.46 16.20
CA ASP A 246 -19.35 11.07 17.54
C ASP A 246 -18.30 11.52 18.57
N PRO A 247 -18.59 12.45 19.50
CA PRO A 247 -17.58 13.10 20.37
C PRO A 247 -17.03 12.20 21.50
N ARG A 248 -17.12 10.87 21.37
CA ARG A 248 -16.66 9.90 22.38
C ARG A 248 -15.25 9.34 22.14
N TRP A 249 -14.56 9.74 21.06
CA TRP A 249 -13.31 9.12 20.58
C TRP A 249 -11.99 9.69 21.13
N GLU A 250 -11.96 10.54 22.15
CA GLU A 250 -10.71 11.13 22.68
C GLU A 250 -9.72 10.13 23.34
N ARG A 251 -9.98 8.82 23.30
CA ARG A 251 -9.11 7.84 23.99
C ARG A 251 -9.06 6.48 23.31
N TRP A 252 -8.36 6.36 22.18
CA TRP A 252 -8.03 5.04 21.62
C TRP A 252 -6.54 4.93 21.25
N THR A 253 -5.80 4.21 22.09
CA THR A 253 -4.40 3.80 21.89
C THR A 253 -4.31 2.74 20.78
N GLY A 254 -3.27 2.83 19.93
CA GLY A 254 -3.05 1.90 18.81
C GLY A 254 -3.03 0.42 19.23
N GLY A 255 -4.03 -0.34 18.78
CA GLY A 255 -4.16 -1.78 19.05
C GLY A 255 -3.47 -2.65 18.00
N SER A 256 -3.03 -3.84 18.40
CA SER A 256 -2.32 -4.83 17.57
C SER A 256 -3.11 -5.28 16.32
N GLN A 257 -2.46 -5.94 15.36
CA GLN A 257 -3.12 -6.56 14.19
C GLN A 257 -4.27 -7.53 14.55
N ASN A 258 -4.28 -8.05 15.78
CA ASN A 258 -5.35 -8.88 16.32
C ASN A 258 -6.56 -8.08 16.79
N TYR A 259 -6.49 -6.74 16.86
CA TYR A 259 -7.56 -5.88 17.36
C TYR A 259 -8.83 -6.00 16.52
N LEU A 260 -8.72 -6.03 15.19
CA LEU A 260 -9.89 -6.23 14.31
C LEU A 260 -10.52 -7.60 14.52
N LEU A 261 -9.69 -8.65 14.67
CA LEU A 261 -10.17 -10.01 14.92
C LEU A 261 -10.80 -10.14 16.32
N GLN A 262 -10.18 -9.54 17.34
CA GLN A 262 -10.69 -9.48 18.70
C GLN A 262 -11.99 -8.66 18.78
N SER A 263 -12.07 -7.53 18.07
CA SER A 263 -13.27 -6.69 17.98
C SER A 263 -14.39 -7.41 17.24
N TRP A 264 -14.08 -8.13 16.16
CA TRP A 264 -15.04 -9.00 15.47
C TRP A 264 -15.51 -10.15 16.37
N ALA A 265 -14.60 -10.82 17.07
CA ALA A 265 -14.94 -11.90 18.00
C ALA A 265 -15.80 -11.40 19.15
N HIS A 266 -15.43 -10.27 19.76
CA HIS A 266 -16.19 -9.61 20.82
C HIS A 266 -17.59 -9.23 20.34
N ARG A 267 -17.72 -8.59 19.17
CA ARG A 267 -19.02 -8.27 18.57
C ARG A 267 -19.89 -9.52 18.37
N ASN A 268 -19.32 -10.64 17.93
CA ASN A 268 -20.10 -11.88 17.77
C ASN A 268 -20.50 -12.50 19.12
N ILE A 269 -19.65 -12.37 20.14
CA ILE A 269 -19.98 -12.77 21.51
C ILE A 269 -21.12 -11.90 22.04
N ASP A 270 -21.11 -10.58 21.81
CA ASP A 270 -22.20 -9.67 22.19
C ASP A 270 -23.51 -10.04 21.49
N VAL A 271 -23.45 -10.32 20.19
CA VAL A 271 -24.61 -10.79 19.42
C VAL A 271 -25.13 -12.12 19.95
N MET A 272 -24.25 -13.03 20.38
CA MET A 272 -24.64 -14.28 21.01
C MET A 272 -25.35 -14.02 22.34
N PHE A 273 -24.81 -13.17 23.21
CA PHE A 273 -25.44 -12.81 24.48
C PHE A 273 -26.79 -12.14 24.29
N GLU A 274 -26.92 -11.23 23.32
CA GLU A 274 -28.19 -10.59 23.01
C GLU A 274 -29.23 -11.61 22.54
N ARG A 275 -28.82 -12.63 21.78
CA ARG A 275 -29.70 -13.75 21.41
C ARG A 275 -30.12 -14.56 22.63
N ILE A 276 -29.20 -14.89 23.55
CA ILE A 276 -29.53 -15.61 24.79
C ILE A 276 -30.51 -14.78 25.63
N ARG A 277 -30.27 -13.48 25.80
CA ARG A 277 -31.15 -12.55 26.52
C ARG A 277 -32.53 -12.49 25.88
N SER A 278 -32.60 -12.39 24.55
CA SER A 278 -33.88 -12.41 23.83
C SER A 278 -34.65 -13.73 23.95
N SER A 279 -33.93 -14.84 24.13
CA SER A 279 -34.51 -16.18 24.31
C SER A 279 -35.01 -16.39 25.74
N GLU A 280 -34.29 -15.88 26.73
CA GLU A 280 -34.66 -15.92 28.14
C GLU A 280 -36.00 -15.22 28.40
N ARG A 281 -36.26 -14.12 27.70
CA ARG A 281 -37.57 -13.44 27.74
C ARG A 281 -38.73 -14.29 27.22
N LYS A 282 -38.46 -15.34 26.42
CA LYS A 282 -39.49 -16.20 25.80
C LYS A 282 -39.66 -17.53 26.52
N SER A 283 -38.60 -18.08 27.08
CA SER A 283 -38.60 -19.37 27.77
C SER A 283 -37.60 -19.32 28.92
N ALA A 284 -37.93 -19.95 30.05
CA ALA A 284 -36.97 -20.14 31.13
C ALA A 284 -35.76 -20.93 30.59
N ILE A 285 -34.57 -20.42 30.88
CA ILE A 285 -33.30 -21.00 30.47
C ILE A 285 -32.53 -21.38 31.72
N ASP A 286 -31.98 -22.59 31.72
CA ASP A 286 -31.03 -23.00 32.75
C ASP A 286 -29.68 -22.30 32.53
N PHE A 287 -29.45 -21.24 33.32
CA PHE A 287 -28.22 -20.46 33.29
C PHE A 287 -26.99 -21.25 33.74
N GLU A 288 -27.15 -22.30 34.54
CA GLU A 288 -26.03 -23.16 34.97
C GLU A 288 -25.54 -24.02 33.80
N ALA A 289 -26.48 -24.68 33.11
CA ALA A 289 -26.16 -25.49 31.94
C ALA A 289 -25.56 -24.65 30.79
N ILE A 290 -26.08 -23.44 30.57
CA ILE A 290 -25.51 -22.51 29.59
C ILE A 290 -24.15 -22.00 30.06
N GLY A 291 -24.02 -21.61 31.33
CA GLY A 291 -22.78 -21.14 31.92
C GLY A 291 -21.64 -22.16 31.77
N GLY A 292 -21.89 -23.44 32.06
CA GLY A 292 -20.90 -24.51 31.85
C GLY A 292 -20.43 -24.63 30.40
N LYS A 293 -21.36 -24.56 29.43
CA LYS A 293 -21.02 -24.60 28.00
C LYS A 293 -20.28 -23.35 27.55
N LEU A 294 -20.70 -22.17 28.00
CA LEU A 294 -20.05 -20.90 27.69
C LEU A 294 -18.64 -20.82 28.28
N MET A 295 -18.43 -21.33 29.49
CA MET A 295 -17.10 -21.41 30.11
C MET A 295 -16.18 -22.38 29.36
N SER A 296 -16.70 -23.52 28.88
CA SER A 296 -15.96 -24.44 28.01
C SER A 296 -15.60 -23.78 26.66
N PHE A 297 -16.55 -23.08 26.05
CA PHE A 297 -16.35 -22.28 24.84
C PHE A 297 -15.27 -21.22 25.05
N ALA A 298 -15.32 -20.47 26.14
CA ALA A 298 -14.32 -19.47 26.51
C ALA A 298 -12.93 -20.09 26.71
N ASN A 299 -12.85 -21.26 27.33
CA ASN A 299 -11.59 -21.96 27.56
C ASN A 299 -10.89 -22.34 26.24
N SER A 300 -11.66 -22.74 25.23
CA SER A 300 -11.14 -23.02 23.89
C SER A 300 -10.56 -21.78 23.21
N PHE A 301 -11.22 -20.62 23.35
CA PHE A 301 -10.73 -19.35 22.81
C PHE A 301 -9.59 -18.73 23.64
N GLY A 302 -9.56 -18.97 24.95
CA GLY A 302 -8.46 -18.56 25.83
C GLY A 302 -7.13 -19.15 25.38
N ARG A 303 -7.13 -20.39 24.86
CA ARG A 303 -5.94 -21.03 24.25
C ARG A 303 -5.45 -20.29 23.00
N MET A 304 -6.32 -19.56 22.32
CA MET A 304 -5.99 -18.73 21.15
C MET A 304 -5.65 -17.28 21.53
N GLY A 305 -5.54 -16.97 22.83
CA GLY A 305 -5.23 -15.64 23.32
C GLY A 305 -6.43 -14.68 23.41
N MET A 306 -7.66 -15.21 23.37
CA MET A 306 -8.88 -14.43 23.61
C MET A 306 -9.63 -14.98 24.82
N ASP A 307 -9.47 -14.34 25.97
CA ASP A 307 -10.16 -14.72 27.20
C ASP A 307 -11.31 -13.76 27.50
N PHE A 308 -12.54 -14.26 27.36
CA PHE A 308 -13.77 -13.53 27.67
C PHE A 308 -14.54 -14.13 28.85
N ARG A 309 -13.92 -15.01 29.66
CA ARG A 309 -14.58 -15.57 30.87
C ARG A 309 -15.13 -14.49 31.82
N PRO A 310 -14.44 -13.37 32.09
CA PRO A 310 -15.00 -12.30 32.93
C PRO A 310 -16.28 -11.69 32.35
N LEU A 311 -16.34 -11.54 31.02
CA LEU A 311 -17.54 -11.05 30.32
C LEU A 311 -18.72 -12.01 30.48
N ILE A 312 -18.47 -13.32 30.37
CA ILE A 312 -19.52 -14.34 30.55
C ILE A 312 -20.08 -14.29 31.97
N ILE A 313 -19.20 -14.21 32.98
CA ILE A 313 -19.62 -14.16 34.38
C ILE A 313 -20.49 -12.92 34.62
N ASN A 314 -20.03 -11.76 34.15
CA ASN A 314 -20.78 -10.50 34.28
C ASN A 314 -22.14 -10.56 33.58
N GLU A 315 -22.19 -11.09 32.36
CA GLU A 315 -23.42 -11.05 31.59
C GLU A 315 -24.44 -12.07 32.09
N LEU A 316 -24.00 -13.26 32.50
CA LEU A 316 -24.87 -14.22 33.18
C LEU A 316 -25.38 -13.66 34.50
N SER A 317 -24.55 -12.97 35.29
CA SER A 317 -25.00 -12.43 36.57
C SER A 317 -26.00 -11.28 36.42
N VAL A 318 -25.81 -10.41 35.42
CA VAL A 318 -26.82 -9.39 35.05
C VAL A 318 -28.12 -10.06 34.61
N MET A 319 -28.06 -11.07 33.74
CA MET A 319 -29.24 -11.79 33.28
C MET A 319 -29.99 -12.52 34.41
N THR A 320 -29.26 -13.12 35.36
CA THR A 320 -29.86 -13.76 36.54
C THR A 320 -30.55 -12.72 37.44
N LEU A 321 -29.94 -11.54 37.64
CA LEU A 321 -30.57 -10.46 38.40
C LEU A 321 -31.81 -9.89 37.70
N GLU A 322 -31.76 -9.68 36.39
CA GLU A 322 -32.92 -9.24 35.59
C GLU A 322 -34.06 -10.27 35.66
N SER A 323 -33.74 -11.56 35.54
CA SER A 323 -34.71 -12.65 35.68
C SER A 323 -35.34 -12.67 37.07
N PHE A 324 -34.52 -12.59 38.13
CA PHE A 324 -34.96 -12.49 39.51
C PHE A 324 -35.92 -11.31 39.71
N SER A 325 -35.51 -10.11 39.31
CA SER A 325 -36.33 -8.90 39.43
C SER A 325 -37.66 -9.05 38.70
N ARG A 326 -37.65 -9.63 37.50
CA ARG A 326 -38.87 -9.87 36.71
C ARG A 326 -39.79 -10.91 37.34
N ARG A 327 -39.25 -12.00 37.91
CA ARG A 327 -40.03 -13.02 38.63
C ARG A 327 -40.69 -12.42 39.88
N VAL A 328 -39.93 -11.69 40.68
CA VAL A 328 -40.43 -11.00 41.88
C VAL A 328 -41.48 -9.97 41.52
N GLN A 329 -41.24 -9.15 40.49
CA GLN A 329 -42.20 -8.16 40.01
C GLN A 329 -43.49 -8.84 39.54
N LYS A 330 -43.40 -9.91 38.76
CA LYS A 330 -44.57 -10.68 38.31
C LYS A 330 -45.36 -11.26 39.47
N ALA A 331 -44.68 -11.84 40.48
CA ALA A 331 -45.33 -12.36 41.68
C ALA A 331 -46.02 -11.23 42.47
N THR A 332 -45.38 -10.06 42.57
CA THR A 332 -45.94 -8.86 43.20
C THR A 332 -47.18 -8.37 42.46
N GLU A 333 -47.12 -8.27 41.13
CA GLU A 333 -48.23 -7.84 40.29
C GLU A 333 -49.41 -8.81 40.40
N MET A 334 -49.15 -10.12 40.41
CA MET A 334 -50.18 -11.13 40.63
C MET A 334 -50.83 -10.98 42.00
N PHE A 335 -50.05 -10.77 43.07
CA PHE A 335 -50.58 -10.57 44.43
C PHE A 335 -51.40 -9.27 44.54
N VAL A 336 -50.85 -8.15 44.06
CA VAL A 336 -51.50 -6.82 44.09
C VAL A 336 -52.73 -6.76 43.16
N SER A 337 -52.86 -7.67 42.19
CA SER A 337 -54.04 -7.75 41.31
C SER A 337 -55.27 -8.40 41.98
N GLN A 338 -55.10 -8.95 43.19
CA GLN A 338 -56.19 -9.57 43.93
C GLN A 338 -57.24 -8.53 44.33
N LYS A 339 -58.51 -8.96 44.36
CA LYS A 339 -59.66 -8.08 44.60
C LYS A 339 -60.15 -8.09 46.06
N GLN A 340 -59.75 -9.10 46.83
CA GLN A 340 -60.21 -9.35 48.19
C GLN A 340 -59.04 -9.82 49.06
N LEU A 341 -59.17 -9.61 50.37
CA LEU A 341 -58.23 -10.04 51.40
C LEU A 341 -58.79 -11.29 52.08
N ASP A 342 -58.40 -12.48 51.60
CA ASP A 342 -58.97 -13.77 52.01
C ASP A 342 -58.10 -14.46 53.09
N LEU A 343 -57.99 -13.83 54.27
CA LEU A 343 -57.28 -14.44 55.41
C LEU A 343 -58.15 -15.48 56.13
N LEU A 344 -57.56 -16.60 56.53
CA LEU A 344 -58.23 -17.59 57.37
C LEU A 344 -58.61 -16.99 58.72
N ASP A 345 -59.83 -17.28 59.19
CA ASP A 345 -60.30 -16.83 60.50
C ASP A 345 -59.39 -17.32 61.64
N GLU A 346 -59.13 -16.45 62.62
CA GLU A 346 -58.14 -16.70 63.68
C GLU A 346 -58.47 -17.95 64.51
N ASP A 347 -59.76 -18.20 64.72
CA ASP A 347 -60.26 -19.36 65.45
C ASP A 347 -60.08 -20.66 64.67
N ILE A 348 -60.24 -20.62 63.33
CA ILE A 348 -60.03 -21.76 62.45
C ILE A 348 -58.54 -22.10 62.36
N PHE A 349 -57.69 -21.07 62.31
CA PHE A 349 -56.25 -21.23 62.25
C PHE A 349 -55.66 -21.82 63.55
N LYS A 350 -56.15 -21.37 64.71
CA LYS A 350 -55.71 -21.90 66.03
C LYS A 350 -56.01 -23.38 66.21
N VAL A 351 -57.12 -23.88 65.66
CA VAL A 351 -57.51 -25.30 65.73
C VAL A 351 -56.58 -26.18 64.90
N ASN A 352 -56.15 -25.72 63.72
CA ASN A 352 -55.29 -26.49 62.81
C ASN A 352 -53.78 -26.35 63.12
N ARG A 353 -53.41 -25.46 64.05
CA ARG A 353 -52.01 -25.15 64.41
C ARG A 353 -51.25 -26.38 64.90
N SER A 354 -51.85 -27.20 65.76
CA SER A 354 -51.21 -28.41 66.31
C SER A 354 -50.91 -29.46 65.23
N ASP A 355 -51.75 -29.58 64.20
CA ASP A 355 -51.55 -30.52 63.10
C ASP A 355 -50.47 -30.03 62.12
N LEU A 356 -50.33 -28.72 61.96
CA LEU A 356 -49.29 -28.08 61.16
C LEU A 356 -47.91 -28.16 61.84
N GLU A 357 -47.83 -27.92 63.15
CA GLU A 357 -46.59 -28.02 63.94
C GLU A 357 -46.07 -29.48 64.02
N ASN A 358 -46.98 -30.47 64.07
CA ASN A 358 -46.61 -31.89 64.07
C ASN A 358 -46.08 -32.40 62.72
N LYS A 359 -46.45 -31.78 61.58
CA LYS A 359 -45.86 -32.09 60.27
C LYS A 359 -44.47 -31.49 60.10
N ALA A 360 -44.23 -30.30 60.64
CA ALA A 360 -42.96 -29.58 60.52
C ALA A 360 -41.80 -30.23 61.31
N SER A 361 -42.09 -30.99 62.37
CA SER A 361 -41.08 -31.66 63.21
C SER A 361 -40.55 -32.99 62.65
N SER A 362 -41.02 -33.43 61.48
CA SER A 362 -40.64 -34.71 60.86
C SER A 362 -39.46 -34.62 59.85
N THR A 363 -38.98 -33.42 59.54
CA THR A 363 -37.83 -33.19 58.64
C THR A 363 -36.63 -32.68 59.42
N ASP A 364 -35.72 -33.61 59.71
CA ASP A 364 -34.50 -33.42 60.50
C ASP A 364 -33.40 -32.74 59.64
N VAL A 365 -33.54 -31.44 59.35
CA VAL A 365 -32.47 -30.62 58.77
C VAL A 365 -32.57 -29.19 59.32
N GLN A 366 -31.49 -28.67 59.89
CA GLN A 366 -31.31 -27.28 60.31
C GLN A 366 -31.33 -26.30 59.12
N SER A 367 -32.50 -26.10 58.51
CA SER A 367 -32.71 -25.10 57.46
C SER A 367 -34.02 -24.35 57.70
N SER A 368 -33.92 -23.04 57.86
CA SER A 368 -34.95 -21.99 57.78
C SER A 368 -36.39 -22.49 57.52
N THR A 369 -37.06 -23.02 58.54
CA THR A 369 -38.45 -23.47 58.45
C THR A 369 -39.40 -22.27 58.50
N ALA A 370 -40.35 -22.19 57.56
CA ALA A 370 -41.32 -21.12 57.50
C ALA A 370 -42.20 -21.07 58.76
N PRO A 371 -42.42 -19.90 59.37
CA PRO A 371 -43.37 -19.74 60.47
C PRO A 371 -44.76 -20.25 60.09
N VAL A 372 -45.37 -21.07 60.96
CA VAL A 372 -46.68 -21.71 60.71
C VAL A 372 -47.75 -20.65 60.48
N GLU A 373 -47.64 -19.49 61.13
CA GLU A 373 -48.54 -18.34 60.99
C GLU A 373 -48.71 -17.88 59.55
N ILE A 374 -47.70 -18.01 58.68
CA ILE A 374 -47.78 -17.59 57.27
C ILE A 374 -48.85 -18.41 56.52
N CYS A 375 -49.09 -19.67 56.91
CA CYS A 375 -50.13 -20.53 56.34
C CYS A 375 -51.55 -20.05 56.62
N ALA A 376 -51.73 -18.98 57.41
CA ALA A 376 -53.03 -18.35 57.60
C ALA A 376 -53.54 -17.61 56.33
N TRP A 377 -52.68 -17.41 55.33
CA TRP A 377 -53.01 -16.69 54.11
C TRP A 377 -52.43 -17.39 52.88
N ASP A 378 -53.28 -18.07 52.11
CA ASP A 378 -52.86 -18.89 50.97
C ASP A 378 -52.16 -18.06 49.89
N ASP A 379 -52.66 -16.87 49.58
CA ASP A 379 -52.03 -15.98 48.59
C ASP A 379 -50.62 -15.57 49.00
N LEU A 380 -50.41 -15.35 50.31
CA LEU A 380 -49.09 -15.00 50.85
C LEU A 380 -48.14 -16.19 50.75
N CYS A 381 -48.63 -17.42 50.92
CA CYS A 381 -47.85 -18.63 50.66
C CYS A 381 -47.47 -18.77 49.18
N VAL A 382 -48.40 -18.55 48.25
CA VAL A 382 -48.12 -18.61 46.80
C VAL A 382 -47.07 -17.55 46.42
N TYR A 383 -47.25 -16.31 46.87
CA TYR A 383 -46.30 -15.24 46.66
C TYR A 383 -44.94 -15.55 47.29
N GLY A 384 -44.92 -16.04 48.53
CA GLY A 384 -43.70 -16.43 49.24
C GLY A 384 -42.93 -17.53 48.53
N ASN A 385 -43.60 -18.56 48.04
CA ASN A 385 -42.97 -19.64 47.29
C ASN A 385 -42.31 -19.14 46.01
N GLU A 386 -42.96 -18.24 45.26
CA GLU A 386 -42.34 -17.63 44.07
C GLU A 386 -41.12 -16.76 44.41
N LEU A 387 -41.14 -16.03 45.53
CA LEU A 387 -39.97 -15.28 46.00
C LEU A 387 -38.82 -16.22 46.40
N ILE A 388 -39.13 -17.33 47.07
CA ILE A 388 -38.13 -18.34 47.48
C ILE A 388 -37.53 -19.02 46.24
N ASP A 389 -38.36 -19.38 45.26
CA ASP A 389 -37.89 -19.98 44.02
C ASP A 389 -37.01 -19.00 43.23
N ALA A 390 -37.42 -17.73 43.14
CA ALA A 390 -36.59 -16.69 42.52
C ALA A 390 -35.25 -16.50 43.27
N LEU A 391 -35.27 -16.54 44.61
CA LEU A 391 -34.07 -16.49 45.44
C LEU A 391 -33.17 -17.72 45.23
N ASN A 392 -33.76 -18.91 45.05
CA ASN A 392 -33.01 -20.14 44.81
C ASN A 392 -32.26 -20.11 43.47
N ASP A 393 -32.84 -19.51 42.43
CA ASP A 393 -32.17 -19.32 41.14
C ASP A 393 -30.86 -18.51 41.26
N LEU A 394 -30.77 -17.60 42.24
CA LEU A 394 -29.57 -16.79 42.47
C LEU A 394 -28.38 -17.59 43.01
N ARG A 395 -28.61 -18.79 43.58
CA ARG A 395 -27.55 -19.61 44.21
C ARG A 395 -26.44 -19.98 43.22
N HIS A 396 -26.78 -20.11 41.94
CA HIS A 396 -25.86 -20.54 40.88
C HIS A 396 -24.95 -19.41 40.38
N SER A 397 -25.25 -18.14 40.73
CA SER A 397 -24.47 -16.96 40.32
C SER A 397 -24.23 -16.01 41.48
N LEU A 398 -23.81 -16.56 42.62
CA LEU A 398 -23.65 -15.81 43.86
C LEU A 398 -22.49 -14.79 43.74
N SER A 399 -22.83 -13.50 43.67
CA SER A 399 -21.86 -12.42 43.72
C SER A 399 -22.27 -11.40 44.80
N PRO A 400 -21.36 -11.04 45.72
CA PRO A 400 -21.63 -10.04 46.76
C PRO A 400 -22.04 -8.67 46.22
N VAL A 401 -21.75 -8.39 44.95
CA VAL A 401 -22.08 -7.12 44.29
C VAL A 401 -23.60 -6.88 44.23
N TYR A 402 -24.40 -7.95 44.12
CA TYR A 402 -25.85 -7.83 43.91
C TYR A 402 -26.67 -7.90 45.20
N VAL A 403 -26.05 -8.01 46.38
CA VAL A 403 -26.73 -8.09 47.68
C VAL A 403 -27.72 -6.94 47.85
N ASN A 404 -27.28 -5.72 47.54
CA ASN A 404 -28.10 -4.51 47.67
C ASN A 404 -29.24 -4.47 46.64
N ASP A 405 -28.98 -4.89 45.40
CA ASP A 405 -30.00 -4.88 44.34
C ASP A 405 -31.11 -5.89 44.66
N VAL A 406 -30.73 -7.12 45.04
CA VAL A 406 -31.66 -8.17 45.44
C VAL A 406 -32.49 -7.73 46.65
N PHE A 407 -31.84 -7.15 47.67
CA PHE A 407 -32.54 -6.63 48.84
C PHE A 407 -33.52 -5.52 48.48
N ASN A 408 -33.14 -4.56 47.63
CA ASN A 408 -34.00 -3.46 47.24
C ASN A 408 -35.19 -3.92 46.40
N VAL A 409 -35.03 -4.96 45.56
CA VAL A 409 -36.13 -5.60 44.84
C VAL A 409 -37.11 -6.24 45.81
N LEU A 410 -36.65 -7.05 46.77
CA LEU A 410 -37.50 -7.66 47.79
C LEU A 410 -38.19 -6.62 48.68
N LYS A 411 -37.45 -5.57 49.06
CA LYS A 411 -37.98 -4.43 49.81
C LYS A 411 -39.12 -3.77 49.04
N SER A 412 -38.88 -3.39 47.78
CA SER A 412 -39.89 -2.71 46.94
C SER A 412 -41.11 -3.59 46.68
N SER A 413 -40.89 -4.90 46.49
CA SER A 413 -41.92 -5.93 46.37
C SER A 413 -42.85 -5.95 47.59
N LEU A 414 -42.27 -6.05 48.79
CA LEU A 414 -43.02 -6.00 50.05
C LEU A 414 -43.70 -4.64 50.31
N GLN A 415 -43.05 -3.53 49.95
CA GLN A 415 -43.67 -2.20 50.05
C GLN A 415 -44.90 -2.08 49.15
N ALA A 416 -44.84 -2.58 47.93
CA ALA A 416 -45.98 -2.58 47.02
C ALA A 416 -47.16 -3.39 47.58
N VAL A 417 -46.87 -4.54 48.19
CA VAL A 417 -47.88 -5.38 48.86
C VAL A 417 -48.51 -4.64 50.05
N LEU A 418 -47.71 -4.02 50.91
CA LEU A 418 -48.21 -3.27 52.07
C LEU A 418 -49.05 -2.05 51.64
N LEU A 419 -48.60 -1.30 50.63
CA LEU A 419 -49.35 -0.19 50.04
C LEU A 419 -50.67 -0.66 49.42
N TRP A 420 -50.71 -1.85 48.83
CA TRP A 420 -51.94 -2.44 48.31
C TRP A 420 -52.92 -2.80 49.42
N ILE A 421 -52.47 -3.41 50.52
CA ILE A 421 -53.32 -3.69 51.70
C ILE A 421 -53.97 -2.40 52.24
N GLN A 422 -53.22 -1.29 52.24
CA GLN A 422 -53.73 -0.01 52.71
C GLN A 422 -54.84 0.58 51.83
N ARG A 423 -54.95 0.20 50.56
CA ARG A 423 -55.99 0.71 49.63
C ARG A 423 -57.39 0.16 49.87
N PHE A 424 -57.54 -0.89 50.67
CA PHE A 424 -58.86 -1.44 51.00
C PHE A 424 -59.69 -0.44 51.83
N SER A 425 -61.01 -0.64 51.94
CA SER A 425 -61.88 0.30 52.68
C SER A 425 -61.75 0.16 54.20
N ASP A 426 -62.11 1.20 54.97
CA ASP A 426 -62.02 1.21 56.44
C ASP A 426 -62.96 0.20 57.13
N SER A 427 -63.97 -0.31 56.41
CA SER A 427 -64.80 -1.42 56.88
C SER A 427 -64.00 -2.71 57.15
N GLU A 428 -62.81 -2.86 56.56
CA GLU A 428 -61.94 -4.04 56.69
C GLU A 428 -60.71 -3.78 57.58
N GLU A 429 -60.71 -2.72 58.40
CA GLU A 429 -59.53 -2.26 59.14
C GLU A 429 -58.90 -3.32 60.07
N LYS A 430 -59.72 -4.15 60.73
CA LYS A 430 -59.22 -5.30 61.52
C LYS A 430 -58.45 -6.30 60.66
N LEU A 431 -58.93 -6.54 59.44
CA LEU A 431 -58.35 -7.49 58.50
C LEU A 431 -57.07 -6.92 57.88
N LYS A 432 -57.06 -5.62 57.53
CA LYS A 432 -55.84 -4.89 57.13
C LYS A 432 -54.75 -4.96 58.18
N LYS A 433 -55.11 -4.69 59.45
CA LYS A 433 -54.16 -4.71 60.56
C LYS A 433 -53.55 -6.09 60.75
N ARG A 434 -54.40 -7.14 60.75
CA ARG A 434 -53.96 -8.53 60.85
C ARG A 434 -53.05 -8.94 59.68
N ALA A 435 -53.40 -8.58 58.44
CA ALA A 435 -52.58 -8.86 57.26
C ALA A 435 -51.23 -8.13 57.31
N THR A 436 -51.22 -6.88 57.77
CA THR A 436 -50.01 -6.07 57.95
C THR A 436 -49.10 -6.64 59.04
N GLU A 437 -49.67 -7.04 60.18
CA GLU A 437 -48.94 -7.71 61.27
C GLU A 437 -48.34 -9.04 60.79
N LEU A 438 -49.10 -9.84 60.05
CA LEU A 438 -48.62 -11.11 59.48
C LEU A 438 -47.40 -10.90 58.57
N ILE A 439 -47.42 -9.86 57.74
CA ILE A 439 -46.31 -9.55 56.84
C ILE A 439 -45.09 -9.04 57.61
N LEU A 440 -45.27 -8.08 58.52
CA LEU A 440 -44.13 -7.44 59.21
C LEU A 440 -43.50 -8.32 60.30
N ILE A 441 -44.30 -9.12 61.01
CA ILE A 441 -43.86 -9.91 62.16
C ILE A 441 -43.43 -11.32 61.74
N ASN A 442 -44.11 -11.94 60.77
CA ASN A 442 -43.85 -13.34 60.41
C ASN A 442 -43.16 -13.47 59.05
N PHE A 443 -43.70 -12.84 58.00
CA PHE A 443 -43.21 -13.04 56.64
C PHE A 443 -41.89 -12.32 56.35
N ALA A 444 -41.76 -11.03 56.68
CA ALA A 444 -40.55 -10.25 56.40
C ALA A 444 -39.31 -10.79 57.14
N PRO A 445 -39.39 -11.19 58.43
CA PRO A 445 -38.26 -11.83 59.11
C PRO A 445 -37.90 -13.20 58.51
N PHE A 446 -38.89 -13.98 58.07
CA PHE A 446 -38.64 -15.23 57.37
C PHE A 446 -37.93 -14.99 56.02
N MET A 447 -38.37 -14.01 55.23
CA MET A 447 -37.70 -13.64 53.98
C MET A 447 -36.29 -13.10 54.22
N ASN A 448 -36.06 -12.35 55.31
CA ASN A 448 -34.71 -11.96 55.74
C ASN A 448 -33.83 -13.18 56.02
N GLN A 449 -34.35 -14.22 56.68
CA GLN A 449 -33.61 -15.46 56.92
C GLN A 449 -33.28 -16.17 55.61
N CYS A 450 -34.23 -16.28 54.67
CA CYS A 450 -33.99 -16.85 53.34
C CYS A 450 -32.90 -16.07 52.59
N PHE A 451 -32.99 -14.74 52.60
CA PHE A 451 -31.99 -13.86 51.99
C PHE A 451 -30.60 -14.05 52.63
N GLN A 452 -30.52 -14.07 53.96
CA GLN A 452 -29.25 -14.24 54.69
C GLN A 452 -28.66 -15.65 54.56
N THR A 453 -29.49 -16.66 54.27
CA THR A 453 -29.03 -18.03 53.97
C THR A 453 -28.29 -18.08 52.64
N ILE A 454 -28.73 -17.28 51.66
CA ILE A 454 -28.11 -17.17 50.35
C ILE A 454 -26.91 -16.22 50.43
N PHE A 455 -27.09 -15.04 51.00
CA PHE A 455 -26.05 -14.03 51.20
C PHE A 455 -25.56 -14.06 52.65
N THR A 456 -24.73 -15.05 52.98
CA THR A 456 -24.19 -15.17 54.34
C THR A 456 -23.14 -14.09 54.61
N PHE A 457 -23.12 -13.54 55.82
CA PHE A 457 -22.10 -12.54 56.23
C PHE A 457 -20.66 -13.05 56.02
N GLU A 458 -20.44 -14.32 56.36
CA GLU A 458 -19.13 -14.99 56.26
C GLU A 458 -18.63 -15.06 54.81
N SER A 459 -19.53 -15.24 53.83
CA SER A 459 -19.15 -15.34 52.40
C SER A 459 -19.14 -13.98 51.70
N CYS A 460 -20.10 -13.10 52.01
CA CYS A 460 -20.35 -11.89 51.23
C CYS A 460 -19.70 -10.63 51.80
N PHE A 461 -19.44 -10.56 53.11
CA PHE A 461 -18.97 -9.31 53.76
C PHE A 461 -17.63 -9.47 54.47
N LYS A 462 -17.45 -10.54 55.24
CA LYS A 462 -16.20 -10.76 56.01
C LYS A 462 -14.92 -10.73 55.16
N PRO A 463 -14.88 -11.28 53.93
CA PRO A 463 -13.68 -11.26 53.10
C PRO A 463 -13.30 -9.87 52.57
N PHE A 464 -14.27 -8.97 52.41
CA PHE A 464 -14.08 -7.70 51.71
C PHE A 464 -13.92 -6.50 52.66
N PHE A 465 -14.51 -6.57 53.86
CA PHE A 465 -14.56 -5.43 54.77
C PHE A 465 -13.56 -5.49 55.93
N HIS A 466 -12.71 -6.52 56.02
CA HIS A 466 -11.59 -6.64 56.97
C HIS A 466 -11.87 -6.15 58.41
N GLY A 467 -13.09 -6.38 58.92
CA GLY A 467 -13.50 -6.01 60.28
C GLY A 467 -14.19 -4.65 60.45
N ASN A 468 -14.35 -3.85 59.39
CA ASN A 468 -15.03 -2.54 59.44
C ASN A 468 -16.56 -2.62 59.56
N VAL A 469 -17.15 -3.78 59.22
CA VAL A 469 -18.59 -4.03 59.29
C VAL A 469 -18.81 -5.22 60.20
N THR A 470 -19.58 -5.05 61.28
CA THR A 470 -19.91 -6.16 62.18
C THR A 470 -21.09 -6.98 61.64
N HIS A 471 -21.24 -8.21 62.11
CA HIS A 471 -22.42 -9.04 61.79
C HIS A 471 -23.74 -8.37 62.21
N GLN A 472 -23.72 -7.58 63.30
CA GLN A 472 -24.88 -6.84 63.75
C GLN A 472 -25.23 -5.69 62.80
N ASP A 473 -24.22 -4.98 62.26
CA ASP A 473 -24.44 -3.93 61.28
C ASP A 473 -24.98 -4.49 59.96
N TYR A 474 -24.53 -5.69 59.56
CA TYR A 474 -25.06 -6.41 58.40
C TYR A 474 -26.56 -6.72 58.57
N ILE A 475 -26.95 -7.34 59.69
CA ILE A 475 -28.37 -7.64 59.96
C ILE A 475 -29.20 -6.36 59.99
N LYS A 476 -28.72 -5.30 60.64
CA LYS A 476 -29.45 -4.02 60.72
C LYS A 476 -29.63 -3.35 59.35
N THR A 477 -28.64 -3.47 58.48
CA THR A 477 -28.67 -2.86 57.14
C THR A 477 -29.64 -3.59 56.23
N TYR A 478 -29.66 -4.93 56.31
CA TYR A 478 -30.49 -5.80 55.48
C TYR A 478 -31.66 -6.38 56.27
N ASP A 479 -32.50 -5.50 56.80
CA ASP A 479 -33.73 -5.86 57.51
C ASP A 479 -34.98 -5.37 56.74
N LEU A 480 -35.65 -6.31 56.05
CA LEU A 480 -36.90 -6.05 55.32
C LEU A 480 -38.05 -5.59 56.24
N GLY A 481 -38.08 -6.00 57.51
CA GLY A 481 -39.12 -5.61 58.47
C GLY A 481 -38.99 -4.13 58.84
N ALA A 482 -37.80 -3.73 59.32
CA ALA A 482 -37.51 -2.34 59.67
C ALA A 482 -37.62 -1.40 58.45
N ALA A 483 -37.15 -1.83 57.29
CA ALA A 483 -37.17 -1.04 56.06
C ALA A 483 -38.60 -0.73 55.54
N ASN A 484 -39.58 -1.54 55.93
CA ASN A 484 -40.97 -1.44 55.48
C ASN A 484 -41.94 -0.96 56.56
N ALA A 485 -41.53 -0.98 57.84
CA ALA A 485 -42.32 -0.45 58.95
C ALA A 485 -42.69 1.04 58.79
N HIS A 486 -41.82 1.83 58.15
CA HIS A 486 -42.08 3.26 57.89
C HIS A 486 -43.23 3.50 56.91
N VAL A 487 -43.50 2.57 55.98
CA VAL A 487 -44.61 2.70 55.02
C VAL A 487 -45.96 2.63 55.73
N VAL A 488 -46.04 1.88 56.82
CA VAL A 488 -47.24 1.78 57.65
C VAL A 488 -47.45 3.05 58.49
N GLN A 489 -46.37 3.63 59.02
CA GLN A 489 -46.43 4.85 59.85
C GLN A 489 -46.76 6.13 59.06
N VAL A 490 -46.27 6.27 57.82
CA VAL A 490 -46.47 7.49 57.02
C VAL A 490 -47.94 7.63 56.57
N THR A 491 -48.60 6.51 56.27
CA THR A 491 -50.01 6.50 55.90
C THR A 491 -50.96 6.72 57.09
N GLU A 492 -50.58 6.35 58.32
CA GLU A 492 -51.35 6.69 59.53
C GLU A 492 -51.31 8.20 59.86
N SER A 493 -50.32 8.95 59.36
CA SER A 493 -50.22 10.41 59.56
C SER A 493 -50.83 11.26 58.44
N THR A 494 -51.28 10.64 57.35
CA THR A 494 -51.87 11.31 56.17
C THR A 494 -53.36 11.00 55.96
N ALA A 495 -53.97 10.24 56.86
CA ALA A 495 -55.40 10.14 57.08
C ALA A 495 -55.81 10.99 58.30
#